data_AF-A0A2D0H8W4-F1
#
_entry.id   AF-A0A2D0H8W4-F1
#
_cell.length_a   1.000
_cell.length_b   1.000
_cell.length_c   1.000
_cell.angle_alpha   90.00
_cell.angle_beta   90.00
_cell.angle_gamma   90.00
#
_symmetry.space_group_name_H-M   'P 1'
#
loop_
_entity.id
_entity.type
_entity.pdbx_description
1 polymer ?
#
loop_
_entity_poly.entity_id
_entity_poly.type
_entity_poly.pdbx_seq_one_letter_code
_entity_poly.pdbx_strand_id
1 'polypeptide(L)'
;MGLTIIPFALSNITEAIFQAQEKMHLIAISTVPVYILRIIVMIWAMQLKYGIEYLGAILFFSETLILVIEWIFIIRLVKIEWQIDGNFVFNTIKSARTFFAIEGMAVITGRIQILILSLLGNEFLVGLFGGIAQLLQPFSIIANSITLAMFPRFSKAREEGQDKQRQITENIIEIY
;
A
#
# COMPACT_ATOMS: atom_id res chain seq x y z
N MET A 1 16.90 -1.87 4.93
CA MET A 1 15.46 -1.96 4.58
C MET A 1 14.55 -1.74 5.79
N GLY A 2 14.82 -2.31 6.98
CA GLY A 2 13.95 -2.07 8.15
C GLY A 2 13.70 -0.59 8.50
N LEU A 3 14.69 0.28 8.28
CA LEU A 3 14.55 1.73 8.51
C LEU A 3 13.52 2.41 7.60
N THR A 4 13.22 1.87 6.42
CA THR A 4 12.22 2.44 5.50
C THR A 4 10.79 2.14 5.93
N ILE A 5 10.60 1.17 6.84
CA ILE A 5 9.27 0.76 7.31
C ILE A 5 8.56 1.90 8.02
N ILE A 6 9.29 2.71 8.80
CA ILE A 6 8.70 3.83 9.56
C ILE A 6 8.12 4.89 8.62
N PRO A 7 8.89 5.49 7.70
CA PRO A 7 8.34 6.50 6.79
C PRO A 7 7.26 5.92 5.88
N PHE A 8 7.43 4.69 5.40
CA PHE A 8 6.43 4.00 4.60
C PHE A 8 5.11 3.78 5.35
N ALA A 9 5.16 3.32 6.61
CA ALA A 9 3.96 3.11 7.42
C ALA A 9 3.22 4.43 7.72
N LEU A 10 3.96 5.50 8.04
CA LEU A 10 3.37 6.83 8.28
C LEU A 10 2.74 7.43 7.01
N SER A 11 3.39 7.23 5.86
CA SER A 11 2.87 7.62 4.55
C SER A 11 1.57 6.87 4.27
N ASN A 12 1.54 5.54 4.40
CA ASN A 12 0.31 4.75 4.23
C ASN A 12 -0.85 5.19 5.15
N ILE A 13 -0.58 5.61 6.38
CA ILE A 13 -1.62 6.15 7.28
C ILE A 13 -2.17 7.47 6.72
N THR A 14 -1.29 8.33 6.20
CA THR A 14 -1.66 9.62 5.61
C THR A 14 -2.42 9.42 4.29
N GLU A 15 -2.00 8.47 3.46
CA GLU A 15 -2.72 8.01 2.28
C GLU A 15 -4.11 7.51 2.63
N ALA A 16 -4.26 6.68 3.68
CA ALA A 16 -5.57 6.19 4.13
C ALA A 16 -6.53 7.35 4.51
N ILE A 17 -6.00 8.42 5.10
CA ILE A 17 -6.78 9.65 5.39
C ILE A 17 -7.22 10.32 4.08
N PHE A 18 -6.33 10.44 3.10
CA PHE A 18 -6.68 10.98 1.78
C PHE A 18 -7.71 10.10 1.04
N GLN A 19 -7.60 8.78 1.15
CA GLN A 19 -8.57 7.82 0.60
C GLN A 19 -9.95 7.98 1.25
N ALA A 20 -10.01 8.10 2.58
CA ALA A 20 -11.25 8.32 3.32
C ALA A 20 -11.96 9.63 2.91
N GLN A 21 -11.18 10.67 2.59
CA GLN A 21 -11.69 11.95 2.08
C GLN A 21 -11.93 11.97 0.56
N GLU A 22 -11.77 10.83 -0.14
CA GLU A 22 -11.90 10.72 -1.61
C GLU A 22 -10.93 11.63 -2.39
N LYS A 23 -9.81 12.01 -1.78
CA LYS A 23 -8.75 12.86 -2.35
C LYS A 23 -7.55 12.03 -2.84
N MET A 24 -7.81 10.88 -3.47
CA MET A 24 -6.77 9.96 -3.97
C MET A 24 -5.79 10.60 -4.96
N HIS A 25 -6.17 11.68 -5.64
CA HIS A 25 -5.25 12.41 -6.53
C HIS A 25 -4.04 13.01 -5.80
N LEU A 26 -4.17 13.37 -4.52
CA LEU A 26 -3.04 13.89 -3.72
C LEU A 26 -1.98 12.82 -3.49
N ILE A 27 -2.39 11.57 -3.32
CA ILE A 27 -1.49 10.41 -3.20
C ILE A 27 -0.70 10.26 -4.50
N ALA A 28 -1.39 10.25 -5.64
CA ALA A 28 -0.74 10.10 -6.95
C ALA A 28 0.25 11.24 -7.25
N ILE A 29 -0.09 12.48 -6.91
CA ILE A 29 0.81 13.64 -7.08
C ILE A 29 2.04 13.53 -6.18
N SER A 30 1.92 12.92 -4.99
CA SER A 30 3.02 12.79 -4.04
C SER A 30 3.94 11.61 -4.38
N THR A 31 3.38 10.47 -4.78
CA THR A 31 4.10 9.21 -4.98
C THR A 31 4.69 9.07 -6.38
N VAL A 32 3.93 9.37 -7.44
CA VAL A 32 4.34 9.10 -8.83
C VAL A 32 5.63 9.83 -9.21
N PRO A 33 5.78 11.14 -8.96
CA PRO A 33 7.02 11.85 -9.30
C PRO A 33 8.23 11.30 -8.52
N VAL A 34 8.03 10.95 -7.25
CA VAL A 34 9.11 10.42 -6.40
C VAL A 34 9.52 9.02 -6.86
N TYR A 35 8.57 8.17 -7.26
CA TYR A 35 8.89 6.85 -7.80
C TYR A 35 9.63 6.92 -9.14
N ILE A 36 9.24 7.85 -10.03
CA ILE A 36 9.96 8.09 -11.29
C ILE A 36 11.39 8.55 -10.99
N LEU A 37 11.55 9.54 -10.12
CA LEU A 37 12.86 10.06 -9.73
C LEU A 37 13.72 8.98 -9.06
N ARG A 38 13.13 8.16 -8.19
CA ARG A 38 13.80 7.02 -7.53
C ARG A 38 14.38 6.06 -8.55
N ILE A 39 13.61 5.67 -9.57
CA ILE A 39 14.09 4.75 -10.61
C ILE A 39 15.29 5.36 -11.35
N ILE A 40 15.20 6.63 -11.74
CA ILE A 40 16.28 7.33 -12.44
C ILE A 40 17.55 7.36 -11.57
N VAL A 41 17.43 7.74 -10.30
CA VAL A 41 18.57 7.81 -9.37
C VAL A 41 19.16 6.44 -9.09
N MET A 42 18.34 5.39 -8.97
CA MET A 42 18.83 4.02 -8.77
C MET A 42 19.61 3.51 -9.98
N ILE A 43 19.10 3.72 -11.21
CA ILE A 43 19.81 3.35 -12.45
C ILE A 43 21.14 4.08 -12.52
N TRP A 44 21.16 5.38 -12.22
CA TRP A 44 22.37 6.18 -12.25
C TRP A 44 23.39 5.74 -11.19
N ALA A 45 22.95 5.43 -9.98
CA ALA A 45 23.81 4.92 -8.92
C ALA A 45 24.44 3.56 -9.28
N MET A 46 23.67 2.67 -9.92
CA MET A 46 24.19 1.39 -10.40
C MET A 46 25.26 1.56 -11.49
N GLN A 47 25.08 2.51 -12.41
CA GLN A 47 26.07 2.81 -13.46
C GLN A 47 27.40 3.31 -12.87
N LEU A 48 27.34 4.03 -11.75
CA LEU A 48 28.52 4.53 -11.03
C LEU A 48 29.21 3.45 -10.16
N LYS A 49 28.78 2.19 -10.26
CA LYS A 49 29.25 1.04 -9.48
C LYS A 49 29.11 1.23 -7.95
N TYR A 50 28.16 2.04 -7.51
CA TYR A 50 27.84 2.12 -6.09
C TYR A 50 27.31 0.78 -5.57
N GLY A 51 27.69 0.43 -4.34
CA GLY A 51 27.24 -0.77 -3.66
C GLY A 51 25.72 -0.79 -3.41
N ILE A 52 25.19 -1.97 -3.14
CA ILE A 52 23.76 -2.20 -2.84
C ILE A 52 23.29 -1.40 -1.62
N GLU A 53 24.20 -1.06 -0.70
CA GLU A 53 23.95 -0.19 0.46
C GLU A 53 23.38 1.19 0.07
N TYR A 54 23.84 1.78 -1.04
CA TYR A 54 23.36 3.06 -1.54
C TYR A 54 21.93 2.97 -2.08
N LEU A 55 21.54 1.83 -2.64
CA LEU A 55 20.15 1.58 -3.05
C LEU A 55 19.23 1.58 -1.83
N GLY A 56 19.68 1.04 -0.70
CA GLY A 56 18.96 1.10 0.58
C GLY A 56 18.76 2.54 1.07
N ALA A 57 19.77 3.38 0.93
CA ALA A 57 19.67 4.81 1.28
C ALA A 57 18.71 5.55 0.34
N ILE A 58 18.80 5.32 -0.97
CA ILE A 58 17.89 5.92 -1.96
C ILE A 58 16.43 5.56 -1.64
N LEU A 59 16.16 4.29 -1.32
CA LEU A 59 14.84 3.85 -0.87
C LEU A 59 14.38 4.64 0.36
N PHE A 60 15.21 4.71 1.41
CA PHE A 60 14.88 5.45 2.63
C PHE A 60 14.57 6.92 2.37
N PHE A 61 15.40 7.62 1.58
CA PHE A 61 15.19 9.02 1.24
C PHE A 61 13.94 9.22 0.40
N SER A 62 13.64 8.30 -0.52
CA SER A 62 12.41 8.37 -1.33
C SER A 62 11.14 8.25 -0.48
N GLU A 63 11.08 7.27 0.43
CA GLU A 63 9.92 7.09 1.32
C GLU A 63 9.78 8.28 2.28
N THR A 64 10.90 8.82 2.77
CA THR A 64 10.89 10.02 3.62
C THR A 64 10.40 11.24 2.85
N LEU A 65 10.78 11.39 1.58
CA LEU A 65 10.34 12.50 0.73
C LEU A 65 8.83 12.42 0.47
N ILE A 66 8.30 11.24 0.17
CA ILE A 66 6.85 11.02 0.02
C ILE A 66 6.13 11.43 1.31
N LEU A 67 6.57 10.90 2.45
CA LEU A 67 5.98 11.25 3.74
C LEU A 67 5.97 12.77 3.98
N VAL A 68 7.06 13.47 3.70
CA VAL A 68 7.14 14.92 3.88
C VAL A 68 6.15 15.65 2.97
N ILE A 69 6.05 15.27 1.70
CA ILE A 69 5.11 15.88 0.75
C ILE A 69 3.66 15.65 1.21
N GLU A 70 3.33 14.42 1.58
CA GLU A 70 2.00 14.06 2.06
C GLU A 70 1.66 14.79 3.36
N TRP A 71 2.62 14.91 4.28
CA TRP A 71 2.43 15.64 5.53
C TRP A 71 2.17 17.14 5.30
N ILE A 72 2.79 17.75 4.28
CA ILE A 72 2.48 19.14 3.90
C ILE A 72 1.04 19.25 3.40
N PHE A 73 0.55 18.28 2.65
CA PHE A 73 -0.84 18.26 2.18
C PHE A 73 -1.83 18.01 3.32
N ILE A 74 -1.54 17.09 4.25
CA ILE A 74 -2.48 16.75 5.33
C ILE A 74 -2.70 17.92 6.30
N ILE A 75 -1.65 18.69 6.62
CA ILE A 75 -1.77 19.88 7.49
C ILE A 75 -2.71 20.94 6.86
N ARG A 76 -2.75 21.02 5.53
CA ARG A 76 -3.66 21.95 4.83
C ARG A 76 -5.10 21.43 4.74
N LEU A 77 -5.27 20.11 4.79
CA LEU A 77 -6.54 19.43 4.61
C LEU A 77 -7.31 19.24 5.92
N VAL A 78 -6.60 18.96 7.03
CA VAL A 78 -7.17 18.61 8.33
C VAL A 78 -6.62 19.53 9.41
N LYS A 79 -7.51 20.11 10.23
CA LYS A 79 -7.09 20.78 11.46
C LYS A 79 -6.65 19.71 12.45
N ILE A 80 -5.35 19.66 12.74
CA ILE A 80 -4.80 18.72 13.71
C ILE A 80 -5.24 19.16 15.11
N GLU A 81 -6.25 18.51 15.66
CA GLU A 81 -6.62 18.63 17.07
C GLU A 81 -5.89 17.53 17.84
N TRP A 82 -5.04 17.93 18.79
CA TRP A 82 -4.31 17.00 19.64
C TRP A 82 -5.22 16.45 20.74
N GLN A 83 -6.14 15.55 20.36
CA GLN A 83 -6.98 14.80 21.30
C GLN A 83 -6.69 13.31 21.15
N ILE A 84 -6.01 12.73 22.14
CA ILE A 84 -5.72 11.30 22.17
C ILE A 84 -6.77 10.62 23.04
N ASP A 85 -7.71 9.90 22.42
CA ASP A 85 -8.65 9.04 23.12
C ASP A 85 -8.13 7.58 23.13
N GLY A 86 -7.77 7.10 24.32
CA GLY A 86 -7.28 5.73 24.51
C GLY A 86 -8.31 4.66 24.13
N ASN A 87 -9.61 4.93 24.29
CA ASN A 87 -10.67 4.00 23.88
C ASN A 87 -10.74 3.90 22.35
N PHE A 88 -10.60 5.04 21.66
CA PHE A 88 -10.52 5.07 20.20
C PHE A 88 -9.32 4.27 19.68
N VAL A 89 -8.14 4.45 20.31
CA VAL A 89 -6.92 3.69 19.95
C VAL A 89 -7.14 2.20 20.12
N PHE A 90 -7.67 1.76 21.28
CA PHE A 90 -7.89 0.34 21.55
C PHE A 90 -8.92 -0.29 20.59
N ASN A 91 -10.03 0.41 20.32
CA ASN A 91 -11.04 -0.06 19.37
C ASN A 91 -10.50 -0.14 17.93
N THR A 92 -9.65 0.81 17.54
CA THR A 92 -8.98 0.81 16.24
C THR A 92 -8.03 -0.38 16.11
N ILE A 93 -7.19 -0.63 17.12
CA ILE A 93 -6.28 -1.78 17.15
C ILE A 93 -7.06 -3.10 17.06
N LYS A 94 -8.15 -3.23 17.83
CA LYS A 94 -8.99 -4.42 17.82
C LYS A 94 -9.60 -4.70 16.44
N SER A 95 -10.02 -3.64 15.75
CA SER A 95 -10.58 -3.73 14.39
C SER A 95 -9.49 -4.02 13.35
N ALA A 96 -8.31 -3.41 13.48
CA ALA A 96 -7.17 -3.61 12.61
C ALA A 96 -6.59 -5.03 12.70
N ARG A 97 -6.77 -5.74 13.82
CA ARG A 97 -6.29 -7.12 14.01
C ARG A 97 -6.77 -8.07 12.90
N THR A 98 -8.02 -7.95 12.45
CA THR A 98 -8.56 -8.80 11.39
C THR A 98 -7.86 -8.53 10.07
N PHE A 99 -7.70 -7.26 9.69
CA PHE A 99 -6.96 -6.87 8.48
C PHE A 99 -5.49 -7.30 8.55
N PHE A 100 -4.85 -7.13 9.70
CA PHE A 100 -3.49 -7.58 9.92
C PHE A 100 -3.35 -9.10 9.76
N ALA A 101 -4.31 -9.88 10.25
CA ALA A 101 -4.31 -11.34 10.07
C ALA A 101 -4.48 -11.73 8.60
N ILE A 102 -5.37 -11.05 7.85
CA ILE A 102 -5.58 -11.28 6.42
C ILE A 102 -4.30 -11.00 5.64
N GLU A 103 -3.70 -9.82 5.82
CA GLU A 103 -2.44 -9.44 5.16
C GLU A 103 -1.29 -10.36 5.54
N GLY A 104 -1.16 -10.71 6.83
CA GLY A 104 -0.15 -11.65 7.31
C GLY A 104 -0.28 -13.03 6.67
N MET A 105 -1.51 -13.57 6.60
CA MET A 105 -1.78 -14.85 5.95
C MET A 105 -1.53 -14.80 4.44
N ALA A 106 -1.85 -13.69 3.78
CA ALA A 106 -1.57 -13.49 2.35
C ALA A 106 -0.06 -13.55 2.06
N VAL A 107 0.75 -12.86 2.88
CA VAL A 107 2.21 -12.90 2.77
C VAL A 107 2.76 -14.31 2.99
N ILE A 108 2.29 -15.01 4.03
CA ILE A 108 2.71 -16.39 4.31
C ILE A 108 2.38 -17.29 3.13
N THR A 109 1.16 -17.21 2.61
CA THR A 109 0.70 -18.05 1.48
C THR A 109 1.52 -17.79 0.22
N GLY A 110 1.84 -16.53 -0.09
CA GLY A 110 2.69 -16.21 -1.24
C GLY A 110 4.13 -16.72 -1.09
N ARG A 111 4.70 -16.64 0.12
CA ARG A 111 6.08 -17.08 0.39
C ARG A 111 6.22 -18.60 0.51
N ILE A 112 5.22 -19.29 1.06
CA ILE A 112 5.28 -20.73 1.29
C ILE A 112 5.32 -21.50 -0.04
N GLN A 113 4.65 -21.02 -1.08
CA GLN A 113 4.68 -21.63 -2.41
C GLN A 113 6.10 -21.66 -2.99
N ILE A 114 6.81 -20.53 -2.93
CA ILE A 114 8.20 -20.43 -3.39
C ILE A 114 9.12 -21.31 -2.53
N LEU A 115 8.93 -21.33 -1.20
CA LEU A 115 9.72 -22.17 -0.31
C LEU A 115 9.53 -23.66 -0.59
N ILE A 116 8.29 -24.12 -0.78
CA ILE A 116 7.99 -25.52 -1.14
C ILE A 116 8.63 -25.87 -2.47
N LEU A 117 8.51 -25.00 -3.49
CA LEU A 117 9.15 -25.20 -4.79
C LEU A 117 10.68 -25.21 -4.70
N SER A 118 11.27 -24.42 -3.79
CA SER A 118 12.72 -24.42 -3.56
C SER A 118 13.21 -25.66 -2.84
N LEU A 119 12.36 -26.33 -2.05
CA LEU A 119 12.72 -27.55 -1.32
C LEU A 119 12.49 -28.83 -2.15
N LEU A 120 11.46 -28.84 -3.00
CA LEU A 120 11.04 -30.01 -3.76
C LEU A 120 11.42 -29.95 -5.24
N GLY A 121 11.70 -28.75 -5.75
CA GLY A 121 11.98 -28.49 -7.16
C GLY A 121 13.44 -28.13 -7.45
N ASN A 122 13.71 -27.87 -8.71
CA ASN A 122 14.96 -27.35 -9.23
C ASN A 122 14.93 -25.79 -9.20
N GLU A 123 16.08 -25.14 -9.04
CA GLU A 123 16.28 -23.69 -9.22
C GLU A 123 15.56 -23.13 -10.46
N PHE A 124 15.54 -23.89 -11.57
CA PHE A 124 14.80 -23.53 -12.78
C PHE A 124 13.29 -23.37 -12.53
N LEU A 125 12.66 -24.29 -11.79
CA LEU A 125 11.23 -24.23 -11.48
C LEU A 125 10.92 -23.05 -10.54
N VAL A 126 11.80 -22.78 -9.58
CA VAL A 126 11.69 -21.62 -8.69
C VAL A 126 11.79 -20.31 -9.49
N GLY A 127 12.76 -20.23 -10.41
CA GLY A 127 12.94 -19.09 -11.29
C GLY A 127 11.74 -18.87 -12.24
N LEU A 128 11.23 -19.95 -12.84
CA LEU A 128 10.07 -19.91 -13.72
C LEU A 128 8.80 -19.45 -12.96
N PHE A 129 8.55 -20.03 -11.79
CA PHE A 129 7.43 -19.64 -10.96
C PHE A 129 7.54 -18.17 -10.50
N GLY A 130 8.74 -17.75 -10.09
CA GLY A 130 9.01 -16.35 -9.73
C GLY A 130 8.73 -15.39 -10.89
N GLY A 131 9.15 -15.75 -12.11
CA GLY A 131 8.88 -14.98 -13.32
C GLY A 131 7.38 -14.86 -13.64
N ILE A 132 6.64 -15.98 -13.55
CA ILE A 132 5.18 -15.98 -13.76
C ILE A 132 4.48 -15.12 -12.70
N ALA A 133 4.85 -15.26 -11.43
CA ALA A 133 4.30 -14.46 -10.35
C ALA A 133 4.52 -12.95 -10.58
N GLN A 134 5.69 -12.59 -11.11
CA GLN A 134 6.01 -11.19 -11.44
C GLN A 134 5.19 -10.67 -12.62
N LEU A 135 4.90 -11.51 -13.62
CA LEU A 135 4.00 -11.17 -14.73
C LEU A 135 2.54 -11.04 -14.30
N LEU A 136 2.12 -11.75 -13.25
CA LEU A 136 0.76 -11.66 -12.69
C LEU A 136 0.57 -10.46 -11.75
N GLN A 137 1.66 -9.83 -11.30
CA GLN A 137 1.62 -8.70 -10.38
C GLN A 137 0.78 -7.50 -10.87
N PRO A 138 0.85 -7.07 -12.15
CA PRO A 138 0.01 -6.00 -12.68
C PRO A 138 -1.49 -6.27 -12.58
N PHE A 139 -1.93 -7.52 -12.81
CA PHE A 139 -3.34 -7.91 -12.68
C PHE A 139 -3.83 -7.77 -11.22
N SER A 140 -2.98 -8.13 -10.27
CA SER A 140 -3.26 -7.97 -8.84
C SER A 140 -3.36 -6.48 -8.45
N ILE A 141 -2.53 -5.62 -9.03
CA ILE A 141 -2.58 -4.17 -8.80
C ILE A 141 -3.92 -3.59 -9.25
N ILE A 142 -4.43 -4.01 -10.41
CA ILE A 142 -5.74 -3.55 -10.93
C ILE A 142 -6.86 -3.96 -9.98
N ALA A 143 -6.92 -5.23 -9.57
CA ALA A 143 -7.94 -5.74 -8.65
C ALA A 143 -7.90 -5.01 -7.28
N ASN A 144 -6.70 -4.77 -6.75
CA ASN A 144 -6.53 -4.03 -5.50
C ASN A 144 -6.95 -2.56 -5.62
N SER A 145 -6.67 -1.92 -6.76
CA SER A 145 -7.04 -0.51 -7.00
C SER A 145 -8.56 -0.32 -7.00
N ILE A 146 -9.30 -1.24 -7.60
CA ILE A 146 -10.77 -1.24 -7.58
C ILE A 146 -11.28 -1.40 -6.15
N THR A 147 -10.73 -2.36 -5.41
CA THR A 147 -11.09 -2.61 -4.01
C THR A 147 -10.86 -1.38 -3.13
N LEU A 148 -9.70 -0.73 -3.26
CA LEU A 148 -9.35 0.49 -2.51
C LEU A 148 -10.27 1.67 -2.85
N ALA A 149 -10.65 1.84 -4.12
CA ALA A 149 -11.58 2.90 -4.52
C ALA A 149 -13.00 2.69 -3.97
N MET A 150 -13.42 1.42 -3.83
CA MET A 150 -14.76 1.07 -3.38
C MET A 150 -14.91 1.06 -1.84
N PHE A 151 -13.82 0.77 -1.11
CA PHE A 151 -13.87 0.59 0.34
C PHE A 151 -14.40 1.82 1.13
N PRO A 152 -13.98 3.08 0.83
CA PRO A 152 -14.55 4.27 1.48
C PRO A 152 -16.04 4.46 1.21
N ARG A 153 -16.48 4.17 -0.03
CA ARG A 153 -17.90 4.27 -0.44
C ARG A 153 -18.77 3.28 0.33
N PHE A 154 -18.30 2.04 0.50
CA PHE A 154 -19.02 1.05 1.31
C PHE A 154 -19.08 1.40 2.79
N SER A 155 -18.00 1.97 3.32
CA SER A 155 -17.92 2.39 4.72
C SER A 155 -18.90 3.53 5.02
N LYS A 156 -18.98 4.54 4.14
CA LYS A 156 -19.97 5.63 4.24
C LYS A 156 -21.41 5.14 4.04
N ALA A 157 -21.66 4.26 3.07
CA ALA A 157 -22.99 3.73 2.81
C ALA A 157 -23.58 2.94 4.00
N ARG A 158 -22.71 2.35 4.85
CA ARG A 158 -23.14 1.67 6.08
C ARG A 158 -23.70 2.64 7.14
N GLU A 159 -23.24 3.89 7.14
CA GLU A 159 -23.79 4.97 7.98
C GLU A 159 -25.07 5.58 7.39
N GLU A 160 -25.26 5.52 6.06
CA GLU A 160 -26.40 6.12 5.35
C GLU A 160 -27.63 5.18 5.18
N GLY A 161 -27.53 3.90 5.56
CA GLY A 161 -28.65 2.94 5.56
C GLY A 161 -28.55 1.82 4.50
N GLN A 162 -29.20 0.68 4.78
CA GLN A 162 -29.06 -0.58 4.02
C GLN A 162 -29.40 -0.48 2.51
N ASP A 163 -30.30 0.42 2.12
CA ASP A 163 -30.74 0.55 0.72
C ASP A 163 -29.65 1.15 -0.20
N LYS A 164 -28.85 2.11 0.31
CA LYS A 164 -27.71 2.66 -0.46
C LYS A 164 -26.54 1.67 -0.56
N GLN A 165 -26.31 0.85 0.46
CA GLN A 165 -25.34 -0.25 0.37
C GLN A 165 -25.68 -1.24 -0.74
N ARG A 166 -26.97 -1.58 -0.86
CA ARG A 166 -27.45 -2.53 -1.87
C ARG A 166 -27.30 -1.97 -3.28
N GLN A 167 -27.65 -0.70 -3.49
CA GLN A 167 -27.53 -0.04 -4.79
C GLN A 167 -26.08 0.12 -5.26
N ILE A 168 -25.13 0.39 -4.35
CA ILE A 168 -23.70 0.44 -4.69
C ILE A 168 -23.18 -0.97 -5.03
N THR A 169 -23.60 -1.98 -4.26
CA THR A 169 -23.21 -3.38 -4.52
C THR A 169 -23.72 -3.88 -5.88
N GLU A 170 -24.95 -3.53 -6.25
CA GLU A 170 -25.55 -3.90 -7.55
C GLU A 170 -24.82 -3.26 -8.73
N ASN A 171 -24.48 -1.95 -8.65
CA ASN A 171 -23.68 -1.28 -9.69
C ASN A 171 -22.26 -1.84 -9.83
N ILE A 172 -21.73 -2.49 -8.80
CA ILE A 172 -20.39 -3.10 -8.82
C ILE A 172 -20.40 -4.47 -9.48
N ILE A 173 -21.48 -5.25 -9.29
CA ILE A 173 -21.65 -6.55 -9.94
C ILE A 173 -21.80 -6.38 -11.46
N GLU A 174 -22.38 -5.27 -11.93
CA GLU A 174 -22.49 -4.98 -13.38
C GLU A 174 -21.16 -4.59 -14.05
N ILE A 175 -20.13 -4.21 -13.27
CA ILE A 175 -18.81 -3.83 -13.80
C ILE A 175 -17.85 -5.04 -13.89
N TYR A 176 -18.17 -6.14 -13.21
CA TYR A 176 -17.39 -7.40 -13.20
C TYR A 176 -17.84 -8.36 -14.32
#